data_AF-A0A0N7MYB3-F1
#
_entry.id   AF-A0A0N7MYB3-F1
#
_cell.length_a   1.000
_cell.length_b   1.000
_cell.length_c   1.000
_cell.angle_alpha   90.00
_cell.angle_beta   90.00
_cell.angle_gamma   90.00
#
_symmetry.space_group_name_H-M   'P 1'
#
loop_
_entity.id
_entity.type
_entity.pdbx_description
1 polymer ?
#
loop_
_entity_poly.entity_id
_entity_poly.type
_entity_poly.pdbx_seq_one_letter_code
_entity_poly.pdbx_strand_id
1 'polypeptide(L)'
;MSAEISKIEEIFEEIISGKFNVLKIELTYDGNDLTKVFIRKLEELNFKAKKIKDVEVEPGYRVPAFYLKNDEAYFGWVFWEIFTENFKRKLFASAIKNQRGDWEIQITEDKEEIVYVNEMKKIEIDLSTMAW
;
A
#
# COMPACT_ATOMS: atom_id res chain seq x y z
N MET A 1 -24.49 -15.60 0.73
CA MET A 1 -23.08 -15.42 1.18
C MET A 1 -22.90 -16.32 2.39
N SER A 2 -21.86 -17.17 2.43
CA SER A 2 -21.61 -18.00 3.61
C SER A 2 -21.19 -17.12 4.80
N ALA A 3 -21.50 -17.55 6.02
CA ALA A 3 -21.16 -16.80 7.23
C ALA A 3 -19.64 -16.56 7.39
N GLU A 4 -18.82 -17.42 6.79
CA GLU A 4 -17.36 -17.33 6.81
C GLU A 4 -16.82 -16.21 5.91
N ILE A 5 -17.39 -16.02 4.71
CA ILE A 5 -17.00 -14.93 3.81
C ILE A 5 -17.30 -13.57 4.46
N SER A 6 -18.42 -13.44 5.17
CA SER A 6 -18.75 -12.21 5.91
C SER A 6 -17.71 -11.86 6.96
N LYS A 7 -17.20 -12.85 7.70
CA LYS A 7 -16.15 -12.63 8.71
C LYS A 7 -14.82 -12.23 8.08
N ILE A 8 -14.45 -12.85 6.94
CA ILE A 8 -13.24 -12.48 6.20
C ILE A 8 -13.32 -11.04 5.71
N GLU A 9 -14.49 -10.64 5.19
CA GLU A 9 -14.75 -9.27 4.77
C GLU A 9 -14.60 -8.25 5.91
N GLU A 10 -15.11 -8.56 7.10
CA GLU A 10 -14.93 -7.74 8.31
C GLU A 10 -13.45 -7.64 8.69
N ILE A 11 -12.71 -8.75 8.67
CA ILE A 11 -11.27 -8.76 8.97
C ILE A 11 -10.50 -7.89 7.97
N PHE A 12 -10.81 -7.99 6.68
CA PHE A 12 -10.18 -7.14 5.66
C PHE A 12 -10.45 -5.67 5.88
N GLU A 13 -11.68 -5.30 6.23
CA GLU A 13 -12.01 -3.91 6.57
C GLU A 13 -11.18 -3.41 7.78
N GLU A 14 -11.06 -4.24 8.83
CA GLU A 14 -10.25 -3.91 10.00
C GLU A 14 -8.75 -3.78 9.67
N ILE A 15 -8.22 -4.62 8.78
CA ILE A 15 -6.82 -4.51 8.33
C ILE A 15 -6.62 -3.25 7.47
N ILE A 16 -7.44 -3.03 6.46
CA ILE A 16 -7.32 -1.89 5.53
C ILE A 16 -7.52 -0.55 6.25
N SER A 17 -8.39 -0.52 7.26
CA SER A 17 -8.60 0.68 8.10
C SER A 17 -7.44 0.95 9.06
N GLY A 18 -6.52 0.00 9.24
CA GLY A 18 -5.36 0.13 10.12
C GLY A 18 -5.64 -0.22 11.58
N LYS A 19 -6.77 -0.89 11.88
CA LYS A 19 -7.07 -1.38 13.23
C LYS A 19 -6.06 -2.43 13.68
N PHE A 20 -5.54 -3.22 12.73
CA PHE A 20 -4.43 -4.14 12.96
C PHE A 20 -3.16 -3.65 12.24
N ASN A 21 -2.00 -3.84 12.86
CA ASN A 21 -0.70 -3.56 12.25
C ASN A 21 -0.24 -4.71 11.34
N VAL A 22 -1.04 -5.05 10.34
CA VAL A 22 -0.75 -6.12 9.38
C VAL A 22 -0.13 -5.50 8.12
N LEU A 23 1.13 -5.82 7.86
CA LEU A 23 1.90 -5.23 6.75
C LEU A 23 1.86 -6.08 5.47
N LYS A 24 1.49 -7.36 5.59
CA LYS A 24 1.37 -8.32 4.50
C LYS A 24 0.24 -9.30 4.80
N ILE A 25 -0.55 -9.60 3.78
CA ILE A 25 -1.74 -10.45 3.88
C ILE A 25 -1.66 -11.49 2.76
N GLU A 26 -1.84 -12.75 3.11
CA GLU A 26 -2.10 -13.81 2.14
C GLU A 26 -3.58 -13.75 1.73
N LEU A 27 -3.84 -13.68 0.44
CA LEU A 27 -5.16 -13.56 -0.19
C LEU A 27 -5.72 -14.93 -0.59
N THR A 28 -5.19 -16.00 -0.02
CA THR A 28 -5.67 -17.37 -0.17
C THR A 28 -6.15 -17.91 1.16
N TYR A 29 -7.34 -18.50 1.19
CA TYR A 29 -7.90 -19.13 2.37
C TYR A 29 -8.63 -20.42 2.01
N ASP A 30 -8.19 -21.54 2.59
CA ASP A 30 -8.73 -22.88 2.30
C ASP A 30 -8.78 -23.19 0.80
N GLY A 31 -7.73 -22.81 0.07
CA GLY A 31 -7.63 -22.97 -1.39
C GLY A 31 -8.48 -21.99 -2.23
N ASN A 32 -9.20 -21.07 -1.60
CA ASN A 32 -9.99 -20.06 -2.30
C ASN A 32 -9.20 -18.75 -2.48
N ASP A 33 -9.24 -18.20 -3.69
CA ASP A 33 -8.69 -16.88 -4.01
C ASP A 33 -9.62 -15.76 -3.53
N LEU A 34 -9.14 -14.96 -2.59
CA LEU A 34 -9.83 -13.82 -1.97
C LEU A 34 -9.45 -12.47 -2.61
N THR A 35 -8.62 -12.46 -3.64
CA THR A 35 -8.10 -11.22 -4.26
C THR A 35 -9.21 -10.26 -4.66
N LYS A 36 -10.27 -10.76 -5.30
CA LYS A 36 -11.42 -9.94 -5.71
C LYS A 36 -12.20 -9.38 -4.52
N VAL A 37 -12.30 -10.13 -3.43
CA VAL A 37 -12.97 -9.69 -2.20
C VAL A 37 -12.15 -8.56 -1.56
N PHE A 38 -10.83 -8.72 -1.49
CA PHE A 38 -9.92 -7.72 -0.96
C PHE A 38 -9.94 -6.42 -1.79
N ILE A 39 -9.89 -6.52 -3.12
CA ILE A 39 -10.00 -5.36 -4.03
C ILE A 39 -11.32 -4.62 -3.82
N ARG A 40 -12.44 -5.35 -3.73
CA ARG A 40 -13.75 -4.72 -3.49
C ARG A 40 -13.74 -3.94 -2.17
N LYS A 41 -13.15 -4.51 -1.11
CA LYS A 41 -13.04 -3.83 0.19
C LYS A 41 -12.13 -2.61 0.16
N LEU A 42 -11.03 -2.68 -0.59
CA LEU A 42 -10.18 -1.51 -0.84
C LEU A 42 -11.00 -0.38 -1.49
N GLU A 43 -11.75 -0.69 -2.54
CA GLU A 43 -12.59 0.28 -3.26
C GLU A 43 -13.70 0.87 -2.36
N GLU A 44 -14.38 0.03 -1.57
CA GLU A 44 -15.36 0.46 -0.56
C GLU A 44 -14.76 1.45 0.47
N LEU A 45 -13.47 1.28 0.78
CA LEU A 45 -12.70 2.14 1.70
C LEU A 45 -11.95 3.28 0.98
N ASN A 46 -12.35 3.61 -0.24
CA ASN A 46 -11.81 4.70 -1.07
C ASN A 46 -10.34 4.51 -1.51
N PHE A 47 -9.83 3.29 -1.50
CA PHE A 47 -8.57 2.99 -2.16
C PHE A 47 -8.81 2.79 -3.66
N LYS A 48 -8.11 3.58 -4.49
CA LYS A 48 -8.26 3.57 -5.95
C LYS A 48 -7.02 2.98 -6.61
N ALA A 49 -7.23 2.14 -7.61
CA ALA A 49 -6.17 1.62 -8.47
C ALA A 49 -5.50 2.77 -9.25
N LYS A 50 -4.19 2.95 -9.05
CA LYS A 50 -3.37 3.94 -9.76
C LYS A 50 -1.97 3.38 -10.04
N LYS A 51 -1.33 3.89 -11.09
CA LYS A 51 0.13 3.75 -11.26
C LYS A 51 0.82 4.77 -10.37
N ILE A 52 2.05 4.50 -9.98
CA ILE A 52 2.84 5.39 -9.12
C ILE A 52 2.91 6.81 -9.68
N LYS A 53 3.14 6.95 -10.99
CA LYS A 53 3.20 8.25 -11.67
C LYS A 53 1.91 9.07 -11.57
N ASP A 54 0.76 8.43 -11.39
CA ASP A 54 -0.56 9.06 -11.35
C ASP A 54 -1.06 9.34 -9.91
N VAL A 55 -0.30 8.95 -8.90
CA VAL A 55 -0.63 9.24 -7.49
C VAL A 55 -0.28 10.68 -7.16
N GLU A 56 -1.25 11.39 -6.59
CA GLU A 56 -1.14 12.76 -6.11
C GLU A 56 -0.55 12.78 -4.70
N VAL A 57 0.76 12.99 -4.62
CA VAL A 57 1.48 13.16 -3.35
C VAL A 57 2.52 14.25 -3.49
N GLU A 58 2.58 15.12 -2.51
CA GLU A 58 3.55 16.21 -2.40
C GLU A 58 4.80 15.74 -1.62
N PRO A 59 6.00 16.30 -1.88
CA PRO A 59 7.16 16.09 -1.01
C PRO A 59 6.83 16.45 0.44
N GLY A 60 7.28 15.62 1.39
CA GLY A 60 6.91 15.78 2.82
C GLY A 60 5.58 15.12 3.20
N TYR A 61 4.95 14.39 2.28
CA TYR A 61 3.75 13.59 2.54
C TYR A 61 3.93 12.15 2.07
N ARG A 62 3.13 11.26 2.66
CA ARG A 62 2.96 9.88 2.19
C ARG A 62 1.49 9.51 2.08
N VAL A 63 1.17 8.70 1.08
CA VAL A 63 -0.18 8.19 0.82
C VAL A 63 -0.21 6.68 1.13
N PRO A 64 -1.12 6.20 1.98
CA PRO A 64 -1.21 4.77 2.28
C PRO A 64 -1.63 4.00 1.03
N ALA A 65 -1.01 2.85 0.82
CA ALA A 65 -1.19 2.06 -0.38
C ALA A 65 -1.10 0.56 -0.12
N PHE A 66 -1.79 -0.21 -0.94
CA PHE A 66 -1.64 -1.66 -1.04
C PHE A 66 -1.15 -2.04 -2.43
N TYR A 67 -0.07 -2.81 -2.48
CA TYR A 67 0.39 -3.45 -3.71
C TYR A 67 0.03 -4.93 -3.67
N LEU A 68 -0.68 -5.39 -4.68
CA LEU A 68 -1.09 -6.79 -4.81
C LEU A 68 -0.12 -7.48 -5.78
N LYS A 69 0.51 -8.56 -5.31
CA LYS A 69 1.44 -9.35 -6.12
C LYS A 69 1.22 -10.82 -5.81
N ASN A 70 0.94 -11.60 -6.87
CA ASN A 70 0.53 -12.99 -6.74
C ASN A 70 -0.73 -13.09 -5.86
N ASP A 71 -0.67 -13.90 -4.82
CA ASP A 71 -1.66 -14.16 -3.78
C ASP A 71 -1.41 -13.31 -2.52
N GLU A 72 -0.65 -12.22 -2.60
CA GLU A 72 -0.28 -11.43 -1.42
C GLU A 72 -0.60 -9.93 -1.61
N ALA A 73 -1.12 -9.30 -0.55
CA ALA A 73 -1.26 -7.85 -0.46
C ALA A 73 -0.24 -7.27 0.50
N TYR A 74 0.54 -6.30 0.02
CA TYR A 74 1.58 -5.62 0.77
C TYR A 74 1.15 -4.19 1.09
N PHE A 75 1.08 -3.87 2.37
CA PHE A 75 0.89 -2.50 2.82
C PHE A 75 2.18 -1.70 2.66
N GLY A 76 2.03 -0.43 2.25
CA GLY A 76 3.12 0.49 2.10
C GLY A 76 2.65 1.91 1.87
N TRP A 77 3.55 2.70 1.32
CA TRP A 77 3.36 4.13 1.16
C TRP A 77 3.82 4.57 -0.22
N VAL A 78 3.06 5.47 -0.85
CA VAL A 78 3.51 6.24 -2.00
C VAL A 78 3.99 7.61 -1.52
N PHE A 79 5.22 7.98 -1.84
CA PHE A 79 5.84 9.22 -1.39
C PHE A 79 6.97 9.65 -2.34
N TRP A 80 7.51 10.85 -2.12
CA TRP A 80 8.72 11.33 -2.76
C TRP A 80 9.94 11.01 -1.89
N GLU A 81 10.88 10.25 -2.44
CA GLU A 81 12.23 10.16 -1.90
C GLU A 81 13.07 11.30 -2.49
N ILE A 82 13.64 12.12 -1.61
CA ILE A 82 14.34 13.35 -1.96
C ILE A 82 15.82 13.11 -1.69
N PHE A 83 16.65 13.07 -2.73
CA PHE A 83 18.11 12.96 -2.64
C PHE A 83 18.79 14.31 -2.45
N THR A 84 18.35 15.27 -3.24
CA THR A 84 18.75 16.66 -3.18
C THR A 84 17.55 17.51 -3.60
N GLU A 85 17.65 18.84 -3.53
CA GLU A 85 16.59 19.73 -4.01
C GLU A 85 16.20 19.45 -5.47
N ASN A 86 17.18 19.08 -6.31
CA ASN A 86 16.99 18.84 -7.75
C ASN A 86 16.83 17.36 -8.12
N PHE A 87 17.14 16.44 -7.20
CA PHE A 87 17.07 15.00 -7.45
C PHE A 87 16.12 14.35 -6.45
N LYS A 88 14.93 13.99 -6.95
CA LYS A 88 13.88 13.31 -6.19
C LYS A 88 13.15 12.34 -7.11
N ARG A 89 12.57 11.29 -6.55
CA ARG A 89 11.74 10.35 -7.29
C ARG A 89 10.50 9.98 -6.50
N LYS A 90 9.40 9.74 -7.20
CA LYS A 90 8.19 9.19 -6.61
C LYS A 90 8.23 7.66 -6.69
N LEU A 91 7.86 7.01 -5.59
CA LEU A 91 7.83 5.55 -5.50
C LEU A 91 6.74 5.07 -4.55
N PHE A 92 6.34 3.82 -4.71
CA PHE A 92 5.78 3.00 -3.63
C PHE A 92 6.91 2.26 -2.93
N ALA A 93 6.85 2.21 -1.61
CA ALA A 93 7.68 1.31 -0.81
C ALA A 93 6.83 0.54 0.20
N SER A 94 7.05 -0.77 0.31
CA SER A 94 6.43 -1.59 1.35
C SER A 94 6.83 -1.12 2.74
N ALA A 95 5.91 -1.22 3.70
CA ALA A 95 6.22 -0.98 5.10
C ALA A 95 7.17 -2.04 5.69
N ILE A 96 7.30 -3.19 5.03
CA ILE A 96 8.22 -4.26 5.40
C ILE A 96 9.63 -3.95 4.91
N LYS A 97 10.61 -4.23 5.79
CA LYS A 97 12.03 -4.17 5.48
C LYS A 97 12.61 -5.57 5.34
N ASN A 98 13.55 -5.74 4.42
CA ASN A 98 14.33 -6.97 4.28
C ASN A 98 15.42 -7.05 5.37
N GLN A 99 16.21 -8.14 5.37
CA GLN A 99 17.29 -8.35 6.36
C GLN A 99 18.40 -7.28 6.34
N ARG A 100 18.51 -6.49 5.27
CA ARG A 100 19.48 -5.40 5.11
C ARG A 100 18.93 -4.03 5.54
N GLY A 101 17.64 -3.95 5.87
CA GLY A 101 16.95 -2.69 6.19
C GLY A 101 16.37 -1.97 4.97
N ASP A 102 16.53 -2.50 3.76
CA ASP A 102 15.89 -1.95 2.56
C ASP A 102 14.42 -2.35 2.52
N TRP A 103 13.60 -1.61 1.77
CA TRP A 103 12.19 -2.01 1.56
C TRP A 103 12.12 -3.37 0.85
N GLU A 104 11.24 -4.24 1.32
CA GLU A 104 11.02 -5.54 0.67
C GLU A 104 10.51 -5.38 -0.77
N ILE A 105 9.62 -4.41 -0.98
CA ILE A 105 9.12 -4.03 -2.31
C ILE A 105 9.31 -2.54 -2.51
N GLN A 106 9.85 -2.19 -3.67
CA GLN A 106 9.94 -0.83 -4.16
C GLN A 106 9.47 -0.78 -5.62
N ILE A 107 8.57 0.17 -5.94
CA ILE A 107 8.04 0.38 -7.30
C ILE A 107 8.20 1.85 -7.62
N THR A 108 8.99 2.15 -8.64
CA THR A 108 9.29 3.52 -9.10
C THR A 108 8.30 3.97 -10.18
N GLU A 109 8.21 5.28 -10.42
CA GLU A 109 7.25 5.89 -11.35
C GLU A 109 7.41 5.52 -12.84
N ASP A 110 8.56 4.98 -13.23
CA ASP A 110 8.84 4.46 -14.58
C ASP A 110 8.15 3.11 -14.83
N LYS A 111 7.65 2.47 -13.77
CA LYS A 111 6.99 1.19 -13.86
C LYS A 111 5.47 1.31 -13.99
N GLU A 112 4.85 0.28 -14.55
CA GLU A 112 3.43 0.29 -14.94
C GLU A 112 2.55 -0.52 -13.97
N GLU A 113 3.09 -0.99 -12.85
CA GLU A 113 2.32 -1.71 -11.83
C GLU A 113 1.28 -0.80 -11.17
N ILE A 114 0.20 -1.45 -10.74
CA ILE A 114 -0.93 -0.82 -10.07
C ILE A 114 -0.78 -0.99 -8.56
N VAL A 115 -1.01 0.10 -7.84
CA VAL A 115 -1.22 0.13 -6.39
C VAL A 115 -2.61 0.68 -6.10
N TYR A 116 -3.21 0.23 -5.01
CA TYR A 116 -4.47 0.77 -4.50
C TYR A 116 -4.14 1.82 -3.45
N VAL A 117 -4.46 3.08 -3.71
CA VAL A 117 -4.06 4.22 -2.86
C VAL A 117 -5.26 4.95 -2.30
N ASN A 118 -5.15 5.45 -1.07
CA ASN A 118 -6.14 6.34 -0.48
C ASN A 118 -5.54 7.74 -0.27
N GLU A 119 -5.65 8.58 -1.30
CA GLU A 119 -5.13 9.96 -1.32
C GLU A 119 -5.86 10.90 -0.36
N MET A 120 -7.00 10.50 0.21
CA MET A 120 -7.67 11.27 1.27
C MET A 120 -7.01 11.07 2.64
N LYS A 121 -6.19 10.02 2.78
CA LYS A 121 -5.48 9.68 4.02
C LYS A 121 -3.99 10.03 3.92
N LYS A 122 -3.62 11.10 3.20
CA LYS A 122 -2.22 11.57 3.18
C LYS A 122 -1.80 11.92 4.60
N ILE A 123 -0.56 11.57 4.94
CA ILE A 123 0.04 11.86 6.22
C ILE A 123 1.27 12.72 5.97
N GLU A 124 1.32 13.88 6.63
CA GLU A 124 2.52 14.70 6.67
C GLU A 124 3.61 13.98 7.45
N ILE A 125 4.82 14.01 6.93
CA ILE A 125 5.97 13.36 7.52
C ILE A 125 7.06 14.38 7.74
N ASP A 126 7.67 14.30 8.92
CA ASP A 126 8.81 15.14 9.24
C ASP A 126 9.99 14.75 8.34
N LEU A 127 10.31 15.63 7.39
CA LEU A 127 11.42 15.45 6.46
C LEU A 127 12.78 15.32 7.17
N SER A 128 12.91 15.80 8.41
CA SER A 128 14.12 15.60 9.21
C SER A 128 14.32 14.14 9.67
N THR A 129 13.24 13.35 9.69
CA THR A 129 13.28 11.91 10.01
C THR A 129 13.54 11.02 8.79
N MET A 130 13.58 11.59 7.58
CA MET A 130 14.01 10.89 6.35
C MET A 130 15.53 10.91 6.12
N ALA A 131 16.32 11.22 7.15
CA ALA A 131 17.78 11.17 7.05
C ALA A 131 18.24 9.72 6.77
N TRP A 132 18.67 9.53 5.52
CA TRP A 132 19.48 8.47 4.90
C TRP A 132 19.95 7.30 5.76
#